data_AF-A0A8J5YIR5-F1
#
_entry.id   AF-A0A8J5YIR5-F1
#
_cell.length_a   1.000
_cell.length_b   1.000
_cell.length_c   1.000
_cell.angle_alpha   90.00
_cell.angle_beta   90.00
_cell.angle_gamma   90.00
#
_symmetry.space_group_name_H-M   'P 1'
#
loop_
_entity.id
_entity.type
_entity.pdbx_description
1 polymer ?
#
loop_
_entity_poly.entity_id
_entity_poly.type
_entity_poly.pdbx_seq_one_letter_code
_entity_poly.pdbx_strand_id
1 'polypeptide(L)'
;MATLHFTPSPCTPTLIVNKPKHPTTISTSQSKFNPKTHHGSFKRLSTLIARSYKVVLEHEGKSTELEVEDDETILSKALDLGITVPYDCQLGVCMTCPAKLLSGTVDQSEGMLSDDVIDRGFALLCVAYPNSDCHIKTIPEEELLSLQLKTAND
;
A
#
# COMPACT_ATOMS: atom_id res chain seq x y z
N MET A 1 24.14 -67.07 -8.70
CA MET A 1 22.96 -66.24 -8.39
C MET A 1 22.76 -65.28 -9.55
N ALA A 2 21.52 -65.04 -10.00
CA ALA A 2 21.27 -64.35 -11.27
C ALA A 2 21.24 -62.82 -11.11
N THR A 3 21.92 -62.12 -12.01
CA THR A 3 21.82 -60.66 -12.19
C THR A 3 20.60 -60.30 -13.01
N LEU A 4 19.81 -59.34 -12.54
CA LEU A 4 18.71 -58.73 -13.30
C LEU A 4 18.92 -57.21 -13.37
N HIS A 5 19.15 -56.69 -14.58
CA HIS A 5 18.83 -55.29 -14.91
C HIS A 5 17.32 -55.18 -15.19
N PHE A 6 16.74 -53.98 -15.09
CA PHE A 6 16.06 -53.27 -16.20
C PHE A 6 15.45 -51.92 -15.75
N THR A 7 15.90 -50.84 -16.40
CA THR A 7 15.17 -49.61 -16.84
C THR A 7 14.08 -48.92 -15.99
N PRO A 8 14.17 -47.58 -15.78
CA PRO A 8 13.03 -46.72 -15.39
C PRO A 8 12.27 -46.11 -16.61
N SER A 9 11.20 -45.34 -16.34
CA SER A 9 10.26 -44.63 -17.28
C SER A 9 8.96 -45.42 -17.61
N PRO A 10 7.83 -44.78 -18.08
CA PRO A 10 7.65 -43.38 -18.50
C PRO A 10 6.38 -42.61 -18.03
N CYS A 11 6.47 -41.27 -18.15
CA CYS A 11 5.49 -40.27 -18.61
C CYS A 11 3.94 -40.33 -18.37
N THR A 12 3.42 -39.27 -17.71
CA THR A 12 2.24 -38.42 -18.13
C THR A 12 0.81 -39.03 -18.13
N PRO A 13 -0.28 -38.28 -17.77
CA PRO A 13 -0.78 -37.16 -18.58
C PRO A 13 -1.29 -35.89 -17.84
N THR A 14 -0.88 -34.76 -18.40
CA THR A 14 -1.64 -33.52 -18.65
C THR A 14 -3.13 -33.48 -18.27
N LEU A 15 -3.53 -32.45 -17.51
CA LEU A 15 -4.90 -31.89 -17.54
C LEU A 15 -4.85 -30.49 -18.14
N ILE A 16 -5.63 -30.26 -19.20
CA ILE A 16 -5.70 -29.00 -19.95
C ILE A 16 -7.14 -28.48 -19.92
N VAL A 17 -7.27 -27.21 -19.53
CA VAL A 17 -8.32 -26.22 -19.92
C VAL A 17 -9.78 -26.68 -19.92
N ASN A 18 -10.62 -25.89 -19.24
CA ASN A 18 -11.86 -25.49 -19.89
C ASN A 18 -12.14 -23.98 -19.72
N LYS A 19 -12.73 -23.37 -20.76
CA LYS A 19 -12.89 -21.92 -20.90
C LYS A 19 -14.31 -21.59 -21.35
N PRO A 20 -15.15 -20.94 -20.52
CA PRO A 20 -16.50 -20.56 -20.91
C PRO A 20 -16.49 -19.63 -22.14
N LYS A 21 -17.31 -19.96 -23.14
CA LYS A 21 -17.68 -19.06 -24.24
C LYS A 21 -19.17 -18.72 -24.11
N HIS A 22 -19.54 -17.49 -24.46
CA HIS A 22 -20.94 -17.11 -24.72
C HIS A 22 -21.56 -17.97 -25.84
N PRO A 23 -22.91 -18.04 -25.87
CA PRO A 23 -23.61 -17.25 -26.89
C PRO A 23 -24.85 -16.48 -26.40
N THR A 24 -25.26 -15.55 -27.26
CA THR A 24 -26.55 -14.83 -27.38
C THR A 24 -27.75 -15.79 -27.56
N THR A 25 -29.05 -15.47 -27.43
CA THR A 25 -29.88 -14.21 -27.40
C THR A 25 -31.28 -14.57 -26.78
N ILE A 26 -32.38 -13.79 -26.65
CA ILE A 26 -32.88 -12.46 -27.10
C ILE A 26 -34.01 -11.91 -26.16
N SER A 27 -34.47 -10.67 -26.39
CA SER A 27 -35.85 -10.15 -26.22
C SER A 27 -36.13 -9.03 -25.18
N THR A 28 -36.31 -7.82 -25.71
CA THR A 28 -37.49 -6.94 -25.52
C THR A 28 -38.10 -6.73 -24.13
N SER A 29 -37.75 -5.61 -23.48
CA SER A 29 -38.77 -4.74 -22.88
C SER A 29 -38.34 -3.26 -22.98
N GLN A 30 -39.25 -2.36 -23.36
CA GLN A 30 -38.97 -0.94 -23.52
C GLN A 30 -39.37 -0.17 -22.26
N SER A 31 -38.46 -0.05 -21.29
CA SER A 31 -38.63 0.90 -20.18
C SER A 31 -38.22 2.31 -20.61
N LYS A 32 -39.01 3.31 -20.21
CA LYS A 32 -38.94 4.67 -20.77
C LYS A 32 -37.87 5.51 -20.08
N PHE A 33 -36.96 6.05 -20.86
CA PHE A 33 -35.96 7.03 -20.44
C PHE A 33 -36.65 8.28 -19.84
N ASN A 34 -36.22 8.73 -18.66
CA ASN A 34 -36.80 9.92 -18.01
C ASN A 34 -35.77 10.68 -17.14
N PRO A 35 -34.74 11.31 -17.76
CA PRO A 35 -33.70 12.04 -17.05
C PRO A 35 -34.25 13.37 -16.49
N LYS A 36 -34.81 13.34 -15.28
CA LYS A 36 -35.27 14.56 -14.61
C LYS A 36 -34.10 15.40 -14.09
N THR A 37 -33.77 16.42 -14.87
CA THR A 37 -33.26 17.73 -14.43
C THR A 37 -32.04 17.72 -13.52
N HIS A 38 -30.89 17.95 -14.14
CA HIS A 38 -29.69 18.54 -13.54
C HIS A 38 -30.08 19.69 -12.58
N HIS A 39 -29.83 19.56 -11.28
CA HIS A 39 -29.63 20.72 -10.41
C HIS A 39 -28.12 20.82 -10.12
N GLY A 40 -27.38 21.27 -11.14
CA GLY A 40 -25.95 21.45 -11.06
C GLY A 40 -25.58 22.58 -10.11
N SER A 41 -25.52 22.29 -8.81
CA SER A 41 -24.76 23.10 -7.86
C SER A 41 -23.28 22.87 -8.15
N PHE A 42 -22.80 23.54 -9.21
CA PHE A 42 -21.39 23.75 -9.46
C PHE A 42 -20.84 24.60 -8.32
N LYS A 43 -20.55 23.95 -7.17
CA LYS A 43 -19.73 24.55 -6.12
C LYS A 43 -18.50 25.08 -6.83
N ARG A 44 -18.20 26.37 -6.60
CA ARG A 44 -17.03 27.02 -7.20
C ARG A 44 -15.84 26.10 -7.06
N LEU A 45 -15.15 25.85 -8.17
CA LEU A 45 -13.82 25.24 -8.13
C LEU A 45 -12.87 26.30 -7.57
N SER A 46 -12.95 26.51 -6.25
CA SER A 46 -11.90 27.16 -5.47
C SER A 46 -10.65 26.36 -5.74
N THR A 47 -9.61 27.02 -6.26
CA THR A 47 -8.30 26.42 -6.46
C THR A 47 -7.83 25.84 -5.14
N LEU A 48 -7.93 24.53 -5.01
CA LEU A 48 -7.28 23.79 -3.93
C LEU A 48 -5.79 23.96 -4.18
N ILE A 49 -5.14 24.70 -3.30
CA ILE A 49 -3.68 24.73 -3.23
C ILE A 49 -3.32 23.46 -2.47
N ALA A 50 -3.26 22.34 -3.21
CA ALA A 50 -2.62 21.11 -2.71
C ALA A 50 -1.21 21.48 -2.26
N ARG A 51 -0.81 21.01 -1.08
CA ARG A 51 0.49 21.31 -0.49
C ARG A 51 1.38 20.11 -0.71
N SER A 52 2.29 20.22 -1.67
CA SER A 52 3.38 19.27 -1.75
C SER A 52 4.42 19.54 -0.65
N TYR A 53 4.95 18.47 -0.08
CA TYR A 53 6.10 18.49 0.83
C TYR A 53 7.22 17.62 0.25
N LYS A 54 8.46 18.04 0.51
CA LYS A 54 9.64 17.27 0.13
C LYS A 54 9.92 16.18 1.18
N VAL A 55 9.76 14.92 0.78
CA VAL A 55 10.06 13.76 1.63
C VAL A 55 11.30 13.05 1.12
N VAL A 56 12.38 13.07 1.89
CA VAL A 56 13.56 12.24 1.62
C VAL A 56 13.34 10.87 2.25
N LEU A 57 13.38 9.82 1.43
CA LEU A 57 13.21 8.42 1.82
C LEU A 57 14.53 7.66 1.74
N GLU A 58 15.08 7.27 2.89
CA GLU A 58 16.13 6.26 2.97
C GLU A 58 15.52 4.84 2.96
N HIS A 59 15.79 4.07 1.90
CA HIS A 59 15.39 2.68 1.76
C HIS A 59 16.54 1.83 1.17
N GLU A 60 16.85 0.68 1.79
CA GLU A 60 18.00 -0.19 1.46
C GLU A 60 19.35 0.54 1.35
N GLY A 61 19.55 1.65 2.08
CA GLY A 61 20.76 2.48 1.98
C GLY A 61 20.84 3.38 0.75
N LYS A 62 19.74 3.51 -0.02
CA LYS A 62 19.56 4.52 -1.08
C LYS A 62 18.68 5.64 -0.52
N SER A 63 19.01 6.90 -0.81
CA SER A 63 18.18 8.05 -0.48
C SER A 63 17.48 8.54 -1.75
N THR A 64 16.16 8.61 -1.76
CA THR A 64 15.36 9.14 -2.88
C THR A 64 14.55 10.34 -2.40
N GLU A 65 14.47 11.40 -3.20
CA GLU A 65 13.60 12.54 -2.92
C GLU A 65 12.24 12.33 -3.57
N LEU A 66 11.17 12.49 -2.78
CA LEU A 66 9.77 12.38 -3.19
C LEU A 66 9.09 13.74 -3.00
N GLU A 67 8.17 14.08 -3.89
CA GLU A 67 7.26 15.22 -3.73
C GLU A 67 5.85 14.67 -3.47
N VAL A 68 5.38 14.77 -2.23
CA VAL A 68 4.16 14.10 -1.72
C VAL A 68 3.11 15.15 -1.39
N GLU A 69 1.87 14.96 -1.84
CA GLU A 69 0.76 15.91 -1.60
C GLU A 69 0.16 15.71 -0.19
N ASP A 70 -0.51 16.72 0.38
CA ASP A 70 -0.98 16.70 1.76
C ASP A 70 -2.20 15.79 2.01
N ASP A 71 -2.83 15.28 0.94
CA ASP A 71 -3.81 14.21 0.94
C ASP A 71 -3.27 12.86 0.39
N GLU A 72 -1.95 12.73 0.21
CA GLU A 72 -1.29 11.49 -0.25
C GLU A 72 -0.40 10.85 0.84
N THR A 73 -0.44 9.52 0.96
CA THR A 73 0.45 8.78 1.87
C THR A 73 1.85 8.60 1.28
N ILE A 74 2.87 8.61 2.12
CA ILE A 74 4.26 8.45 1.68
C ILE A 74 4.50 7.07 1.02
N LEU A 75 3.77 6.02 1.43
CA LEU A 75 3.78 4.73 0.73
C LEU A 75 3.25 4.84 -0.70
N SER A 76 2.15 5.56 -0.93
CA SER A 76 1.58 5.77 -2.28
C SER A 76 2.65 6.33 -3.22
N LYS A 77 3.28 7.45 -2.84
CA LYS A 77 4.32 8.08 -3.67
C LYS A 77 5.52 7.18 -3.92
N ALA A 78 5.95 6.43 -2.90
CA ALA A 78 7.07 5.51 -3.03
C ALA A 78 6.77 4.41 -4.06
N LEU A 79 5.57 3.82 -4.04
CA LEU A 79 5.16 2.77 -4.98
C LEU A 79 4.95 3.30 -6.41
N ASP A 80 4.35 4.48 -6.57
CA ASP A 80 4.17 5.13 -7.88
C ASP A 80 5.51 5.51 -8.54
N LEU A 81 6.54 5.82 -7.74
CA LEU A 81 7.92 6.02 -8.19
C LEU A 81 8.72 4.71 -8.30
N GLY A 82 8.08 3.54 -8.13
CA GLY A 82 8.68 2.22 -8.30
C GLY A 82 9.62 1.77 -7.17
N ILE A 83 9.55 2.41 -6.00
CA ILE A 83 10.35 2.07 -4.82
C ILE A 83 9.65 0.94 -4.05
N THR A 84 10.21 -0.27 -4.12
CA THR A 84 9.65 -1.48 -3.49
C THR A 84 9.87 -1.53 -1.96
N VAL A 85 9.31 -0.56 -1.23
CA VAL A 85 9.21 -0.61 0.23
C VAL A 85 8.28 -1.75 0.69
N PRO A 86 8.51 -2.36 1.87
CA PRO A 86 7.64 -3.42 2.38
C PRO A 86 6.28 -2.86 2.82
N TYR A 87 5.21 -3.61 2.53
CA TYR A 87 3.85 -3.35 2.99
C TYR A 87 3.00 -4.63 2.89
N ASP A 88 1.88 -4.66 3.62
CA ASP A 88 0.83 -5.68 3.48
C ASP A 88 -0.55 -5.01 3.52
N CYS A 89 -1.19 -4.90 4.69
CA CYS A 89 -2.61 -4.55 4.78
C CYS A 89 -3.03 -3.15 4.28
N GLN A 90 -2.10 -2.18 4.20
CA GLN A 90 -2.35 -0.75 3.91
C GLN A 90 -3.43 -0.07 4.80
N LEU A 91 -3.65 -0.56 6.02
CA LEU A 91 -4.70 -0.11 6.95
C LEU A 91 -4.14 0.28 8.33
N GLY A 92 -2.88 0.71 8.43
CA GLY A 92 -2.29 1.17 9.69
C GLY A 92 -2.10 0.13 10.81
N VAL A 93 -2.44 -1.16 10.58
CA VAL A 93 -2.48 -2.20 11.63
C VAL A 93 -1.41 -3.29 11.54
N CYS A 94 -0.94 -3.66 10.34
CA CYS A 94 -0.01 -4.81 10.17
C CYS A 94 1.43 -4.56 10.65
N MET A 95 1.83 -3.29 10.83
CA MET A 95 3.20 -2.86 11.17
C MET A 95 4.31 -3.19 10.13
N THR A 96 4.01 -3.91 9.04
CA THR A 96 4.93 -4.32 7.94
C THR A 96 5.48 -3.19 7.05
N CYS A 97 5.02 -1.95 7.20
CA CYS A 97 5.55 -0.78 6.48
C CYS A 97 6.21 0.28 7.39
N PRO A 98 7.13 -0.09 8.30
CA PRO A 98 7.59 0.80 9.34
C PRO A 98 8.75 1.70 8.87
N ALA A 99 8.72 2.93 9.33
CA ALA A 99 9.79 3.89 9.14
C ALA A 99 10.06 4.68 10.42
N LYS A 100 11.23 5.30 10.46
CA LYS A 100 11.62 6.27 11.48
C LYS A 100 11.78 7.65 10.87
N LEU A 101 11.13 8.65 11.44
CA LEU A 101 11.35 10.05 11.18
C LEU A 101 12.72 10.45 11.76
N LEU A 102 13.58 10.96 10.89
CA LEU A 102 14.87 11.57 11.22
C LEU A 102 14.71 13.10 11.36
N SER A 103 13.78 13.70 10.61
CA SER A 103 13.32 15.08 10.77
C SER A 103 11.95 15.29 10.09
N GLY A 104 11.22 16.32 10.53
CA GLY A 104 9.89 16.65 10.01
C GLY A 104 8.76 16.01 10.84
N THR A 105 7.52 16.13 10.35
CA THR A 105 6.30 15.64 11.00
C THR A 105 5.32 15.05 9.99
N VAL A 106 4.64 13.97 10.36
CA VAL A 106 3.54 13.35 9.61
C VAL A 106 2.27 13.34 10.47
N ASP A 107 1.09 13.38 9.84
CA ASP A 107 -0.12 12.81 10.42
C ASP A 107 -0.05 11.29 10.22
N GLN A 108 -0.46 10.54 11.24
CA GLN A 108 -0.71 9.09 11.14
C GLN A 108 -1.82 8.65 12.12
N SER A 109 -2.83 9.50 12.31
CA SER A 109 -3.96 9.28 13.20
C SER A 109 -4.84 8.07 12.84
N GLU A 110 -4.66 7.49 11.65
CA GLU A 110 -5.26 6.21 11.23
C GLU A 110 -4.40 4.97 11.63
N GLY A 111 -3.21 5.17 12.19
CA GLY A 111 -2.26 4.11 12.57
C GLY A 111 -2.47 3.55 13.98
N MET A 112 -2.23 2.25 14.16
CA MET A 112 -2.40 1.53 15.42
C MET A 112 -1.08 1.38 16.22
N LEU A 113 -0.26 2.43 16.22
CA LEU A 113 0.96 2.50 17.04
C LEU A 113 0.62 2.96 18.47
N SER A 114 1.50 2.67 19.42
CA SER A 114 1.41 3.24 20.78
C SER A 114 2.01 4.65 20.80
N ASP A 115 1.46 5.54 21.64
CA ASP A 115 1.92 6.94 21.75
C ASP A 115 3.44 7.01 22.01
N ASP A 116 3.96 6.15 22.91
CA ASP A 116 5.40 5.98 23.14
C ASP A 116 6.23 5.68 21.88
N VAL A 117 5.68 4.94 20.92
CA VAL A 117 6.37 4.58 19.66
C VAL A 117 6.28 5.73 18.66
N ILE A 118 5.17 6.46 18.65
CA ILE A 118 5.00 7.70 17.87
C ILE A 118 5.97 8.78 18.37
N ASP A 119 6.05 9.02 19.68
CA ASP A 119 6.95 9.98 20.34
C ASP A 119 8.44 9.65 20.14
N ARG A 120 8.78 8.36 19.96
CA ARG A 120 10.14 7.92 19.58
C ARG A 120 10.45 8.14 18.09
N GLY A 121 9.53 8.74 17.34
CA GLY A 121 9.66 9.11 15.94
C GLY A 121 9.40 7.96 14.96
N PHE A 122 8.62 6.94 15.32
CA PHE A 122 8.27 5.85 14.39
C PHE A 122 6.91 6.06 13.74
N ALA A 123 6.80 5.66 12.48
CA ALA A 123 5.58 5.80 11.69
C ALA A 123 5.33 4.63 10.73
N LEU A 124 4.07 4.48 10.30
CA LEU A 124 3.67 3.49 9.29
C LEU A 124 3.40 4.17 7.95
N LEU A 125 4.22 3.87 6.93
CA LEU A 125 4.18 4.60 5.65
C LEU A 125 2.83 4.52 4.93
N CYS A 126 2.05 3.45 5.16
CA CYS A 126 0.72 3.29 4.55
C CYS A 126 -0.36 4.26 5.04
N VAL A 127 -0.13 4.95 6.17
CA VAL A 127 -1.06 5.92 6.78
C VAL A 127 -0.34 7.21 7.20
N ALA A 128 0.91 7.40 6.75
CA ALA A 128 1.71 8.58 7.05
C ALA A 128 1.52 9.64 5.95
N TYR A 129 0.80 10.71 6.28
CA TYR A 129 0.61 11.89 5.44
C TYR A 129 1.57 13.00 5.90
N PRO A 130 2.40 13.60 5.02
CA PRO A 130 3.36 14.61 5.45
C PRO A 130 2.67 15.92 5.87
N ASN A 131 3.10 16.48 7.01
CA ASN A 131 2.69 17.81 7.49
C ASN A 131 3.83 18.85 7.40
N SER A 132 5.01 18.42 6.95
CA SER A 132 6.18 19.25 6.68
C SER A 132 7.07 18.55 5.66
N ASP A 133 8.11 19.24 5.19
CA ASP A 133 9.28 18.54 4.63
C ASP A 133 9.81 17.52 5.66
N CYS A 134 10.16 16.33 5.19
CA CYS A 134 10.49 15.18 6.04
C CYS A 134 11.76 14.47 5.57
N HIS A 135 12.48 13.88 6.51
CA HIS A 135 13.50 12.88 6.24
C HIS A 135 13.14 11.62 7.03
N ILE A 136 12.91 10.52 6.32
CA ILE A 136 12.46 9.25 6.88
C ILE A 136 13.36 8.10 6.43
N LYS A 137 13.44 7.05 7.26
CA LYS A 137 14.22 5.84 6.99
C LYS A 137 13.36 4.62 7.25
N THR A 138 13.22 3.72 6.26
CA THR A 138 12.56 2.41 6.52
C THR A 138 13.39 1.60 7.51
N ILE A 139 12.72 0.94 8.45
CA ILE A 139 13.31 -0.01 9.40
C ILE A 139 12.76 -1.42 9.17
N PRO A 140 13.35 -2.47 9.76
CA PRO A 140 12.77 -3.82 9.73
C PRO A 140 11.49 -3.92 10.58
N GLU A 141 10.59 -4.85 10.23
CA GLU A 141 9.35 -5.09 11.00
C GLU A 141 9.67 -5.52 12.44
N GLU A 142 10.67 -6.37 12.62
CA GLU A 142 11.10 -6.86 13.93
C GLU A 142 11.64 -5.77 14.85
N GLU A 143 12.16 -4.65 14.31
CA GLU A 143 12.59 -3.50 15.12
C GLU A 143 11.38 -2.77 15.72
N LEU A 144 10.35 -2.50 14.90
CA LEU A 144 9.13 -1.83 15.37
C LEU A 144 8.34 -2.70 16.34
N LEU A 145 8.11 -3.98 16.02
CA LEU A 145 7.42 -4.92 16.91
C LEU A 145 8.16 -5.04 18.25
N SER A 146 9.50 -5.07 18.23
CA SER A 146 10.32 -5.09 19.44
C SER A 146 10.26 -3.80 20.28
N LEU A 147 9.69 -2.71 19.77
CA LEU A 147 9.45 -1.48 20.52
C LEU A 147 8.00 -1.44 21.04
N GLN A 148 7.03 -1.68 20.15
CA GLN A 148 5.60 -1.72 20.46
C GLN A 148 5.27 -2.77 21.55
N LEU A 149 5.95 -3.93 21.54
CA LEU A 149 5.76 -4.94 22.59
C LEU A 149 6.41 -4.58 23.93
N LYS A 150 7.37 -3.65 23.97
CA LYS A 150 7.93 -3.17 25.25
C LYS A 150 6.98 -2.18 25.91
N THR A 151 6.47 -1.23 25.14
CA THR A 151 5.52 -0.18 25.60
C THR A 151 4.16 -0.73 26.03
N ALA A 152 3.88 -2.01 25.79
CA ALA A 152 2.69 -2.73 26.26
C ALA A 152 2.90 -3.55 27.55
N ASN A 153 4.09 -3.51 28.17
CA ASN A 153 4.46 -4.33 29.34
C ASN A 153 5.04 -3.51 30.52
N ASP A 154 5.09 -2.18 30.41
CA ASP A 154 5.37 -1.23 31.50
C ASP A 154 4.05 -0.71 32.13
#